data_AF-A0A4V1RG27-F1
#
_entry.id   AF-A0A4V1RG27-F1
#
_cell.length_a   1.000
_cell.length_b   1.000
_cell.length_c   1.000
_cell.angle_alpha   90.00
_cell.angle_beta   90.00
_cell.angle_gamma   90.00
#
_symmetry.space_group_name_H-M   'P 1'
#
loop_
_entity.id
_entity.type
_entity.pdbx_description
1 polymer ?
#
loop_
_entity_poly.entity_id
_entity_poly.type
_entity_poly.pdbx_seq_one_letter_code
_entity_poly.pdbx_strand_id
1 'polypeptide(L)'
;PTVNMLGGYYSQQQFLRNLDVRSNMASADQPSVMDEAYKEFVMQLASWDTRREFWLQTDYYKQRMVGNSKADAALLDEMINNIQFIPGDFTRAVNDSVKLIAETAPDANNLLRQYVAFASQRAASHLNDE
;
A
#
# COMPACT_ATOMS: atom_id res chain seq x y z
N PRO A 1 7.41 -1.35 2.22
CA PRO A 1 8.16 -2.57 1.81
C PRO A 1 9.57 -2.59 2.41
N THR A 2 10.04 -3.75 2.90
CA THR A 2 11.43 -3.89 3.37
C THR A 2 12.34 -4.28 2.21
N VAL A 3 13.64 -3.98 2.31
CA VAL A 3 14.63 -4.30 1.27
C VAL A 3 14.62 -5.79 0.90
N ASN A 4 14.43 -6.67 1.87
CA ASN A 4 14.36 -8.12 1.65
C ASN A 4 13.16 -8.56 0.79
N MET A 5 12.05 -7.81 0.82
CA MET A 5 10.87 -8.08 -0.03
C MET A 5 11.06 -7.62 -1.48
N LEU A 6 12.09 -6.82 -1.76
CA LEU A 6 12.38 -6.21 -3.06
C LEU A 6 13.61 -6.83 -3.74
N GLY A 7 14.08 -8.00 -3.28
CA GLY A 7 15.34 -8.59 -3.76
C GLY A 7 15.37 -8.82 -5.28
N GLY A 8 14.26 -9.28 -5.85
CA GLY A 8 14.09 -9.45 -7.30
C GLY A 8 14.19 -8.12 -8.04
N TYR A 9 13.26 -7.22 -7.75
CA TYR A 9 13.21 -5.87 -8.32
C TYR A 9 14.52 -5.08 -8.18
N TYR A 10 15.15 -5.08 -7.01
CA TYR A 10 16.42 -4.39 -6.77
C TYR A 10 17.54 -4.93 -7.68
N SER A 11 17.62 -6.25 -7.85
CA SER A 11 18.64 -6.86 -8.73
C SER A 11 18.42 -6.53 -10.21
N GLN A 12 17.16 -6.49 -10.66
CA GLN A 12 16.80 -6.06 -12.01
C GLN A 12 17.19 -4.59 -12.26
N GLN A 13 16.82 -3.69 -11.35
CA GLN A 13 17.14 -2.26 -11.45
C GLN A 13 18.65 -2.00 -11.48
N GLN A 14 19.43 -2.71 -10.67
CA GLN A 14 20.89 -2.60 -10.70
C GLN A 14 21.47 -3.10 -12.03
N PHE A 15 20.90 -4.17 -12.62
CA PHE A 15 21.32 -4.63 -13.94
C PHE A 15 21.04 -3.59 -15.03
N LEU A 16 19.83 -3.01 -15.07
CA LEU A 16 19.47 -1.95 -16.03
C LEU A 16 20.36 -0.72 -15.89
N ARG A 17 20.60 -0.24 -14.66
CA ARG A 17 21.53 0.86 -14.40
C ARG A 17 22.94 0.57 -14.92
N ASN A 18 23.44 -0.65 -14.73
CA ASN A 18 24.74 -1.05 -15.25
C ASN A 18 24.78 -1.07 -16.79
N LEU A 19 23.66 -1.36 -17.46
CA LEU A 19 23.55 -1.25 -18.92
C LEU A 19 23.52 0.21 -19.38
N ASP A 20 22.76 1.08 -18.70
CA ASP A 20 22.66 2.51 -19.02
C ASP A 20 23.98 3.27 -18.83
N VAL A 21 24.75 2.92 -17.79
CA VAL A 21 26.10 3.46 -17.59
C VAL A 21 27.03 3.04 -18.72
N ARG A 22 26.92 1.79 -19.21
CA ARG A 22 27.72 1.32 -20.35
C ARG A 22 27.31 1.99 -21.67
N SER A 23 26.05 2.40 -21.81
CA SER A 23 25.53 3.05 -23.01
C SER A 23 25.65 4.59 -22.97
N ASN A 24 26.24 5.18 -21.91
CA ASN A 24 26.29 6.62 -21.66
C ASN A 24 24.90 7.30 -21.68
N MET A 25 23.83 6.55 -21.37
CA MET A 25 22.45 7.06 -21.30
C MET A 25 21.97 7.31 -19.86
N ALA A 26 22.82 7.05 -18.86
CA ALA A 26 22.49 7.29 -17.45
C ALA A 26 22.27 8.79 -17.17
N SER A 27 21.05 9.15 -16.76
CA SER A 27 20.69 10.51 -16.32
C SER A 27 20.91 10.65 -14.81
N ALA A 28 21.44 11.78 -14.35
CA ALA A 28 21.78 12.02 -12.94
C ALA A 28 20.55 12.10 -11.99
N ASP A 29 19.34 12.25 -12.54
CA ASP A 29 18.07 12.41 -11.79
C ASP A 29 17.23 11.12 -11.73
N GLN A 30 17.80 9.94 -11.96
CA GLN A 30 17.02 8.70 -11.83
C GLN A 30 16.60 8.48 -10.36
N PRO A 31 15.29 8.34 -10.07
CA PRO A 31 14.79 8.08 -8.72
C PRO A 31 15.42 6.81 -8.16
N SER A 32 15.63 6.75 -6.84
CA SER A 32 16.19 5.55 -6.24
C SER A 32 15.15 4.42 -6.27
N VAL A 33 15.63 3.17 -6.28
CA VAL A 33 14.77 1.97 -6.14
C VAL A 33 13.88 2.06 -4.89
N MET A 34 14.34 2.76 -3.85
CA MET A 34 13.57 2.97 -2.62
C MET A 34 12.47 4.02 -2.80
N ASP A 35 12.71 5.06 -3.60
CA ASP A 35 11.70 6.07 -3.92
C ASP A 35 10.58 5.46 -4.76
N GLU A 36 10.93 4.61 -5.73
CA GLU A 36 9.96 3.85 -6.53
C GLU A 36 9.16 2.87 -5.66
N ALA A 37 9.83 2.15 -4.76
CA ALA A 37 9.16 1.24 -3.85
C ALA A 37 8.25 1.94 -2.84
N TYR A 38 8.64 3.11 -2.34
CA TYR A 38 7.80 3.91 -1.46
C TYR A 38 6.61 4.50 -2.22
N LYS A 39 6.83 5.00 -3.45
CA LYS A 39 5.76 5.49 -4.32
C LYS A 39 4.72 4.40 -4.59
N GLU A 40 5.15 3.20 -4.96
CA GLU A 40 4.23 2.08 -5.20
C GLU A 40 3.49 1.66 -3.91
N PHE A 41 4.19 1.66 -2.77
CA PHE A 41 3.53 1.46 -1.49
C PHE A 41 2.44 2.50 -1.21
N VAL A 42 2.69 3.79 -1.43
CA VAL A 42 1.70 4.85 -1.26
C VAL A 42 0.54 4.67 -2.24
N MET A 43 0.80 4.27 -3.49
CA MET A 43 -0.24 3.95 -4.47
C MET A 43 -1.16 2.82 -3.97
N GLN A 44 -0.58 1.72 -3.46
CA GLN A 44 -1.36 0.62 -2.88
C GLN A 44 -2.09 1.05 -1.61
N LEU A 45 -1.47 1.86 -0.75
CA LEU A 45 -2.04 2.33 0.52
C LEU A 45 -3.19 3.34 0.32
N ALA A 46 -3.18 4.12 -0.76
CA ALA A 46 -4.23 5.08 -1.07
C ALA A 46 -5.35 4.49 -1.95
N SER A 47 -5.11 3.34 -2.58
CA SER A 47 -6.05 2.72 -3.53
C SER A 47 -7.38 2.33 -2.86
N TRP A 48 -8.49 2.61 -3.56
CA TRP A 48 -9.82 2.15 -3.16
C TRP A 48 -9.93 0.61 -3.25
N ASP A 49 -9.40 0.02 -4.32
CA ASP A 49 -9.42 -1.43 -4.54
C ASP A 49 -8.66 -2.16 -3.43
N THR A 50 -7.49 -1.66 -3.03
CA THR A 50 -6.72 -2.27 -1.93
C THR A 50 -7.47 -2.22 -0.60
N ARG A 51 -8.16 -1.12 -0.28
CA ARG A 51 -9.01 -1.03 0.92
C ARG A 51 -10.18 -2.00 0.86
N ARG A 52 -10.85 -2.07 -0.30
CA ARG A 52 -11.97 -2.99 -0.53
C ARG A 52 -11.54 -4.45 -0.37
N GLU A 53 -10.47 -4.85 -1.04
CA GLU A 53 -9.95 -6.23 -0.97
C GLU A 53 -9.50 -6.60 0.44
N PHE A 54 -8.85 -5.68 1.15
CA PHE A 54 -8.49 -5.89 2.56
C PHE A 54 -9.71 -6.24 3.41
N TRP A 55 -10.80 -5.47 3.31
CA TRP A 55 -12.00 -5.73 4.09
C TRP A 55 -12.65 -7.06 3.73
N LEU A 56 -12.74 -7.39 2.44
CA LEU A 56 -13.29 -8.68 1.99
C LEU A 56 -12.50 -9.88 2.53
N GLN A 57 -11.22 -9.72 2.82
CA GLN A 57 -10.37 -10.79 3.36
C GLN A 57 -10.39 -10.87 4.89
N THR A 58 -10.83 -9.83 5.59
CA THR A 58 -10.73 -9.71 7.04
C THR A 58 -11.93 -10.34 7.77
N ASP A 59 -11.66 -11.12 8.82
CA ASP A 59 -12.72 -11.74 9.63
C ASP A 59 -13.63 -10.71 10.34
N TYR A 60 -13.08 -9.56 10.71
CA TYR A 60 -13.82 -8.43 11.29
C TYR A 60 -15.01 -7.99 10.41
N TYR A 61 -14.84 -7.92 9.08
CA TYR A 61 -15.94 -7.62 8.15
C TYR A 61 -16.86 -8.83 7.99
N LYS A 62 -16.30 -10.02 7.77
CA LYS A 62 -17.07 -11.25 7.52
C LYS A 62 -18.04 -11.58 8.67
N GLN A 63 -17.63 -11.35 9.91
CA GLN A 63 -18.47 -11.59 11.10
C GLN A 63 -19.63 -10.60 11.23
N ARG A 64 -19.57 -9.45 10.55
CA ARG A 64 -20.61 -8.40 10.57
C ARG A 64 -21.57 -8.48 9.38
N MET A 65 -21.26 -9.33 8.40
CA MET A 65 -22.19 -9.58 7.30
C MET A 65 -23.45 -10.26 7.82
N VAL A 66 -24.59 -9.86 7.28
CA VAL A 66 -25.90 -10.40 7.63
C VAL A 66 -26.48 -11.28 6.52
N GLY A 67 -25.74 -11.46 5.42
CA GLY A 67 -26.15 -12.25 4.26
C GLY A 67 -27.15 -11.53 3.35
N ASN A 68 -27.40 -10.24 3.60
CA ASN A 68 -28.19 -9.39 2.73
C ASN A 68 -27.27 -8.56 1.85
N SER A 69 -27.24 -8.84 0.55
CA SER A 69 -26.28 -8.21 -0.36
C SER A 69 -26.32 -6.68 -0.37
N LYS A 70 -27.50 -6.06 -0.14
CA LYS A 70 -27.60 -4.60 -0.10
C LYS A 70 -27.05 -4.03 1.21
N ALA A 71 -27.37 -4.66 2.34
CA ALA A 71 -26.86 -4.25 3.64
C ALA A 71 -25.33 -4.48 3.73
N ASP A 72 -24.86 -5.64 3.27
CA ASP A 72 -23.45 -5.99 3.27
C ASP A 72 -22.63 -5.06 2.36
N ALA A 73 -23.18 -4.66 1.19
CA ALA A 73 -22.53 -3.69 0.32
C ALA A 73 -22.45 -2.28 0.95
N ALA A 74 -23.49 -1.84 1.67
CA ALA A 74 -23.47 -0.57 2.38
C ALA A 74 -22.46 -0.59 3.54
N LEU A 75 -22.40 -1.69 4.29
CA LEU A 75 -21.39 -1.90 5.33
C LEU A 75 -19.97 -1.87 4.75
N LEU A 76 -19.75 -2.54 3.61
CA LEU A 76 -18.45 -2.56 2.96
C LEU A 76 -18.03 -1.14 2.52
N ASP A 77 -18.93 -0.37 1.95
CA ASP A 77 -18.67 1.02 1.56
C ASP A 77 -18.30 1.89 2.79
N GLU A 78 -19.05 1.78 3.88
CA GLU A 78 -18.73 2.44 5.14
C GLU A 78 -17.33 2.07 5.63
N MET A 79 -17.00 0.78 5.64
CA MET A 79 -15.71 0.28 6.09
C MET A 79 -14.56 0.76 5.20
N ILE A 80 -14.74 0.82 3.88
CA ILE A 80 -13.75 1.40 2.97
C ILE A 80 -13.49 2.87 3.34
N ASN A 81 -14.54 3.64 3.65
CA ASN A 81 -14.45 5.04 4.07
C ASN A 81 -13.83 5.23 5.47
N ASN A 82 -13.84 4.20 6.30
CA ASN A 82 -13.15 4.17 7.59
C ASN A 82 -11.62 4.07 7.48
N ILE A 83 -11.07 3.80 6.29
CA ILE A 83 -9.63 3.89 6.01
C ILE A 83 -9.35 5.15 5.20
N GLN A 84 -8.58 6.06 5.79
CA GLN A 84 -8.27 7.36 5.21
C GLN A 84 -6.76 7.53 5.08
N PHE A 85 -6.30 7.70 3.84
CA PHE A 85 -4.96 8.17 3.54
C PHE A 85 -4.97 9.70 3.43
N ILE A 86 -4.01 10.34 4.08
CA ILE A 86 -3.81 11.78 4.07
C ILE A 86 -2.41 12.01 3.48
N PRO A 87 -2.31 12.56 2.25
CA PRO A 87 -1.02 12.84 1.65
C PRO A 87 -0.27 13.88 2.48
N GLY A 88 1.04 13.71 2.57
CA GLY A 88 1.92 14.67 3.20
C GLY A 88 2.00 15.99 2.43
N ASP A 89 2.51 17.00 3.12
CA ASP A 89 2.92 18.27 2.53
C ASP A 89 4.36 18.54 2.94
N PHE A 90 5.31 18.11 2.10
CA PHE A 90 6.74 18.25 2.37
C PHE A 90 7.21 19.70 2.37
N THR A 91 6.44 20.64 1.78
CA THR A 91 6.73 22.08 1.90
C THR A 91 6.45 22.60 3.31
N ARG A 92 5.57 21.91 4.04
CA ARG A 92 5.22 22.18 5.45
C ARG A 92 5.80 21.16 6.43
N ALA A 93 6.70 20.29 5.99
CA ALA A 93 7.26 19.19 6.79
C ALA A 93 6.18 18.25 7.38
N VAL A 94 5.09 18.03 6.65
CA VAL A 94 4.03 17.08 7.00
C VAL A 94 4.26 15.78 6.23
N ASN A 95 4.43 14.67 6.94
CA ASN A 95 4.57 13.35 6.32
C ASN A 95 3.20 12.77 5.92
N ASP A 96 3.20 11.81 5.00
CA ASP A 96 2.04 10.99 4.71
C ASP A 96 1.52 10.30 5.97
N SER A 97 0.19 10.17 6.09
CA SER A 97 -0.42 9.48 7.22
C SER A 97 -1.64 8.68 6.82
N VAL A 98 -1.92 7.62 7.58
CA VAL A 98 -3.09 6.76 7.39
C VAL A 98 -3.82 6.58 8.72
N LYS A 99 -5.15 6.57 8.65
CA LYS A 99 -6.04 6.37 9.79
C LYS A 99 -7.03 5.25 9.49
N LEU A 100 -7.40 4.50 10.52
CA LEU A 100 -8.43 3.48 10.46
C LEU A 100 -9.38 3.64 11.65
N ILE A 101 -10.68 3.63 11.38
CA ILE A 101 -11.74 3.69 12.38
C ILE A 101 -12.36 2.29 12.55
N ALA A 102 -12.53 1.86 13.80
CA ALA A 102 -13.20 0.62 14.17
C ALA A 102 -13.98 0.83 15.47
N GLU A 103 -14.82 -0.13 15.85
CA GLU A 103 -15.69 -0.04 17.03
C GLU A 103 -14.90 0.00 18.35
N THR A 104 -13.73 -0.63 18.39
CA THR A 104 -12.89 -0.70 19.59
C THR A 104 -11.45 -0.28 19.28
N ALA A 105 -10.76 0.27 20.28
CA ALA A 105 -9.35 0.64 20.14
C ALA A 105 -8.43 -0.56 19.82
N PRO A 106 -8.61 -1.75 20.43
CA PRO A 106 -7.86 -2.95 20.03
C PRO A 106 -8.05 -3.33 18.56
N ASP A 107 -9.30 -3.32 18.07
CA ASP A 107 -9.60 -3.64 16.68
C ASP A 107 -8.95 -2.63 15.74
N ALA A 108 -9.09 -1.34 16.01
CA ALA A 108 -8.50 -0.28 15.19
C ALA A 108 -6.98 -0.44 15.07
N ASN A 109 -6.27 -0.68 16.18
CA ASN A 109 -4.82 -0.89 16.16
C ASN A 109 -4.43 -2.17 15.38
N ASN A 110 -5.14 -3.27 15.57
CA ASN A 110 -4.83 -4.53 14.89
C ASN A 110 -5.10 -4.46 13.39
N LEU A 111 -6.27 -3.94 13.01
CA LEU A 111 -6.68 -3.77 11.61
C LEU A 111 -5.76 -2.81 10.87
N LEU A 112 -5.35 -1.70 11.49
CA LEU A 112 -4.43 -0.75 10.88
C LEU A 112 -3.07 -1.39 10.54
N ARG A 113 -2.52 -2.19 11.47
CA ARG A 113 -1.27 -2.93 11.26
C ARG A 113 -1.41 -3.96 10.14
N GLN A 114 -2.52 -4.68 10.10
CA GLN A 114 -2.79 -5.65 9.04
C GLN A 114 -2.93 -4.98 7.68
N TYR A 115 -3.64 -3.84 7.61
CA TYR A 115 -3.82 -3.09 6.37
C TYR A 115 -2.49 -2.56 5.81
N VAL A 116 -1.63 -1.98 6.66
CA VAL A 116 -0.30 -1.51 6.24
C VAL A 116 0.56 -2.67 5.73
N ALA A 117 0.53 -3.82 6.40
CA ALA A 117 1.25 -5.01 5.95
C ALA A 117 0.70 -5.54 4.61
N PHE A 118 -0.61 -5.55 4.44
CA PHE A 118 -1.30 -5.95 3.22
C PHE A 118 -0.91 -5.06 2.03
N ALA A 119 -0.97 -3.73 2.18
CA ALA A 119 -0.54 -2.78 1.15
C ALA A 119 0.96 -2.93 0.83
N SER A 120 1.81 -3.15 1.84
CA SER A 120 3.24 -3.37 1.64
C SER A 120 3.53 -4.66 0.85
N GLN A 121 2.77 -5.74 1.10
CA GLN A 121 2.93 -6.99 0.36
C GLN A 121 2.52 -6.82 -1.10
N ARG A 122 1.40 -6.13 -1.37
CA ARG A 122 0.95 -5.86 -2.74
C ARG A 122 1.96 -5.04 -3.53
N ALA A 123 2.51 -3.99 -2.92
CA ALA A 123 3.53 -3.16 -3.56
C ALA A 123 4.78 -3.98 -3.90
N ALA A 124 5.24 -4.83 -2.97
CA ALA A 124 6.37 -5.71 -3.23
C ALA A 124 6.07 -6.74 -4.34
N SER A 125 4.87 -7.33 -4.36
CA SER A 125 4.47 -8.24 -5.42
C SER A 125 4.43 -7.54 -6.77
N HIS A 126 3.80 -6.37 -6.86
CA HIS A 126 3.73 -5.58 -8.09
C HIS A 126 5.12 -5.26 -8.64
N LEU A 127 6.02 -4.73 -7.80
CA LEU A 127 7.38 -4.38 -8.22
C LEU A 127 8.22 -5.60 -8.65
N ASN A 128 7.96 -6.79 -8.11
CA ASN A 128 8.69 -7.99 -8.50
C ASN A 128 8.12 -8.65 -9.77
N ASP A 129 6.86 -8.35 -10.13
CA ASP A 129 6.19 -8.84 -11.34
C ASP A 129 6.42 -7.91 -12.56
N GLU A 130 6.94 -6.69 -12.33
CA GLU A 130 7.50 -5.80 -13.36
C GLU A 130 8.84 -6.31 -13.92
#